data_AF-A0A3L6DFE6-F1
#
_entry.id   AF-A0A3L6DFE6-F1
#
_cell.length_a   1.000
_cell.length_b   1.000
_cell.length_c   1.000
_cell.angle_alpha   90.00
_cell.angle_beta   90.00
_cell.angle_gamma   90.00
#
_symmetry.space_group_name_H-M   'P 1'
#
loop_
_entity.id
_entity.type
_entity.pdbx_description
1 polymer ?
#
loop_
_entity_poly.entity_id
_entity_poly.type
_entity_poly.pdbx_seq_one_letter_code
_entity_poly.pdbx_strand_id
1 'polypeptide(L)'
;MAKGVGGGDPIPLSRFGALVAQLESVVASARQKTPDALLCFDLLSELSSAIDEAPKETIQLWQRKCEDALQSLLVLGTRRPVRRLASSAMGRIIEKGDVISVYSRASNLQGWLVDVKRAEATACAGAAQCLGEIYRLFGRKITAGLIETSSIVAKLMKYHEDFVRQDALLLLENALEGSGGGGAAAAYQEAFRIIMRGVSDKSFIVRAAAARCLKAFANIGGPALGMADFDSSMSYCVKGLEDSVSSVRDSFAEALGAILALAVNPDAQVKKGGKKQTASAKKIEDGVQKHLIVPFVKANGANAKELRIGLTLSWVFFLHMIHMKYGTPDSELQNYAIQTMEILQGNDSLDPHALVSSVALRFVNP
;
A
#
# COMPACT_ATOMS: atom_id res chain seq x y z
N MET A 1 1.28 -31.25 59.54
CA MET A 1 0.67 -29.95 59.24
C MET A 1 0.97 -29.62 57.79
N ALA A 2 -0.05 -29.72 56.93
CA ALA A 2 0.03 -29.44 55.50
C ALA A 2 0.08 -27.93 55.27
N LYS A 3 1.07 -27.44 54.51
CA LYS A 3 1.03 -26.10 53.94
C LYS A 3 0.38 -26.20 52.56
N GLY A 4 -0.81 -25.63 52.46
CA GLY A 4 -1.60 -25.55 51.24
C GLY A 4 -0.86 -24.79 50.14
N VAL A 5 -0.89 -25.40 48.95
CA VAL A 5 -0.53 -24.83 47.66
C VAL A 5 -1.39 -23.59 47.43
N GLY A 6 -0.75 -22.45 47.17
CA GLY A 6 -1.43 -21.24 46.73
C GLY A 6 -2.09 -21.48 45.39
N GLY A 7 -3.40 -21.74 45.41
CA GLY A 7 -4.24 -21.58 44.23
C GLY A 7 -4.26 -20.11 43.89
N GLY A 8 -3.64 -19.74 42.77
CA GLY A 8 -3.80 -18.40 42.22
C GLY A 8 -5.27 -18.18 41.92
N ASP A 9 -5.85 -17.14 42.49
CA ASP A 9 -7.23 -16.76 42.23
C ASP A 9 -7.47 -16.64 40.72
N PRO A 10 -8.58 -17.17 40.19
CA PRO A 10 -8.91 -16.99 38.78
C PRO A 10 -9.07 -15.49 38.51
N ILE A 11 -8.17 -14.95 37.69
CA ILE A 11 -8.24 -13.57 37.22
C ILE A 11 -9.65 -13.37 36.63
N PRO A 12 -10.45 -12.40 37.11
CA PRO A 12 -11.77 -12.12 36.54
C PRO A 12 -11.64 -11.97 35.03
N LEU A 13 -12.42 -12.75 34.28
CA LEU A 13 -12.41 -12.71 32.82
C LEU A 13 -12.93 -11.35 32.37
N SER A 14 -12.00 -10.43 32.11
CA SER A 14 -12.29 -9.16 31.46
C SER A 14 -13.05 -9.43 30.15
N ARG A 15 -13.87 -8.47 29.71
CA ARG A 15 -14.56 -8.54 28.42
C ARG A 15 -13.59 -8.92 27.29
N PHE A 16 -12.40 -8.31 27.27
CA PHE A 16 -11.35 -8.64 26.32
C PHE A 16 -10.89 -10.10 26.43
N GLY A 17 -10.55 -10.58 27.63
CA GLY A 17 -10.13 -11.96 27.84
C GLY A 17 -11.20 -12.99 27.42
N ALA A 18 -12.48 -12.67 27.63
CA ALA A 18 -13.58 -13.54 27.23
C ALA A 18 -13.69 -13.65 25.69
N LEU A 19 -13.52 -12.54 24.98
CA LEU A 19 -13.52 -12.52 23.51
C LEU A 19 -12.30 -13.25 22.93
N VAL A 20 -11.12 -13.13 23.57
CA VAL A 20 -9.93 -13.90 23.18
C VAL A 20 -10.19 -15.40 23.33
N ALA A 21 -10.76 -15.83 24.47
CA ALA A 21 -11.09 -17.24 24.69
C ALA A 21 -12.14 -17.78 23.70
N GLN A 22 -13.13 -16.97 23.32
CA GLN A 22 -14.09 -17.32 22.27
C GLN A 22 -13.39 -17.48 20.91
N LEU A 23 -12.46 -16.59 20.57
CA LEU A 23 -11.70 -16.69 19.33
C LEU A 23 -10.81 -17.94 19.30
N GLU A 24 -10.14 -18.26 20.41
CA GLU A 24 -9.38 -19.52 20.57
C GLU A 24 -10.29 -20.74 20.34
N SER A 25 -11.50 -20.73 20.90
CA SER A 25 -12.49 -21.79 20.72
C SER A 25 -12.93 -21.96 19.25
N VAL A 26 -13.23 -20.85 18.56
CA VAL A 26 -13.56 -20.85 17.13
C VAL A 26 -12.44 -21.47 16.31
N VAL A 27 -11.20 -21.04 16.54
CA VAL A 27 -10.02 -21.56 15.83
C VAL A 27 -9.77 -23.04 16.14
N ALA A 28 -9.92 -23.47 17.40
CA ALA A 28 -9.74 -24.87 17.79
C ALA A 28 -10.76 -25.80 17.11
N SER A 29 -12.00 -25.33 16.97
CA SER A 29 -13.08 -26.08 16.31
C SER A 29 -12.95 -26.16 14.78
N ALA A 30 -12.09 -25.32 14.19
CA ALA A 30 -11.95 -25.19 12.74
C ALA A 30 -11.51 -26.48 12.02
N ARG A 31 -10.88 -27.41 12.74
CA ARG A 31 -10.50 -28.74 12.22
C ARG A 31 -11.71 -29.62 11.90
N GLN A 32 -12.85 -29.35 12.53
CA GLN A 32 -14.09 -30.12 12.37
C GLN A 32 -15.12 -29.38 11.52
N LYS A 33 -15.19 -28.06 11.65
CA LYS A 33 -16.15 -27.21 10.93
C LYS A 33 -15.50 -25.89 10.56
N THR A 34 -15.61 -25.48 9.30
CA THR A 34 -15.13 -24.17 8.86
C THR A 34 -15.80 -23.05 9.68
N PRO A 35 -15.04 -22.07 10.19
CA PRO A 35 -15.61 -20.97 10.96
C PRO A 35 -16.67 -20.20 10.17
N ASP A 36 -17.81 -19.92 10.81
CA ASP A 36 -18.85 -19.11 10.20
C ASP A 36 -18.37 -17.66 10.02
N ALA A 37 -18.54 -17.12 8.82
CA ALA A 37 -17.96 -15.82 8.46
C ALA A 37 -18.64 -14.65 9.18
N LEU A 38 -19.95 -14.75 9.47
CA LEU A 38 -20.67 -13.71 10.21
C LEU A 38 -20.29 -13.75 11.68
N LEU A 39 -20.26 -14.95 12.27
CA LEU A 39 -19.79 -15.14 13.64
C LEU A 39 -18.36 -14.58 13.84
N CYS A 40 -17.44 -14.90 12.93
CA CYS A 40 -16.08 -14.35 13.01
C CYS A 40 -16.06 -12.83 12.85
N PHE A 41 -16.91 -12.26 12.00
CA PHE A 41 -16.99 -10.82 11.80
C PHE A 41 -17.49 -10.10 13.05
N ASP A 42 -18.57 -10.58 13.66
CA ASP A 42 -19.15 -10.00 14.87
C ASP A 42 -18.16 -10.10 16.05
N LEU A 43 -17.57 -11.29 16.24
CA LEU A 43 -16.55 -11.52 17.27
C LEU A 43 -15.34 -10.59 17.12
N LEU A 44 -14.81 -10.42 15.91
CA LEU A 44 -13.67 -9.53 15.67
C LEU A 44 -14.02 -8.05 15.81
N SER A 45 -15.26 -7.67 15.51
CA SER A 45 -15.76 -6.31 15.70
C SER A 45 -15.87 -5.98 17.19
N GLU A 46 -16.41 -6.90 17.98
CA GLU A 46 -16.44 -6.77 19.44
C GLU A 46 -15.04 -6.80 20.06
N LEU A 47 -14.16 -7.69 19.58
CA LEU A 47 -12.77 -7.76 20.01
C LEU A 47 -12.05 -6.42 19.76
N SER A 48 -12.30 -5.79 18.61
CA SER A 48 -11.74 -4.48 18.28
C SER A 48 -12.15 -3.40 19.29
N SER A 49 -13.45 -3.29 19.60
CA SER A 49 -13.94 -2.36 20.63
C SER A 49 -13.38 -2.69 22.01
N ALA A 50 -13.29 -3.98 22.36
CA ALA A 50 -12.72 -4.38 23.64
C ALA A 50 -11.21 -4.07 23.75
N ILE A 51 -10.45 -4.14 22.65
CA ILE A 51 -9.04 -3.69 22.62
C ILE A 51 -8.97 -2.19 22.91
N ASP A 52 -9.87 -1.39 22.33
CA ASP A 52 -9.90 0.06 22.49
C ASP A 52 -10.26 0.50 23.91
N GLU A 53 -11.09 -0.27 24.62
CA GLU A 53 -11.54 0.02 25.98
C GLU A 53 -10.66 -0.58 27.09
N ALA A 54 -9.96 -1.69 26.82
CA ALA A 54 -9.25 -2.41 27.86
C ALA A 54 -8.01 -1.65 28.38
N PRO A 55 -7.74 -1.70 29.70
CA PRO A 55 -6.49 -1.20 30.28
C PRO A 55 -5.27 -1.90 29.70
N LYS A 56 -4.14 -1.18 29.64
CA LYS A 56 -2.89 -1.70 29.06
C LYS A 56 -2.43 -3.00 29.72
N GLU A 57 -2.58 -3.12 31.03
CA GLU A 57 -2.21 -4.30 31.81
C GLU A 57 -3.03 -5.53 31.39
N THR A 58 -4.31 -5.32 31.08
CA THR A 58 -5.20 -6.37 30.57
C THR A 58 -4.81 -6.79 29.16
N ILE A 59 -4.49 -5.82 28.29
CA ILE A 59 -3.97 -6.11 26.94
C ILE A 59 -2.69 -6.94 27.03
N GLN A 60 -1.71 -6.51 27.82
CA GLN A 60 -0.43 -7.22 27.99
C GLN A 60 -0.62 -8.66 28.51
N LEU A 61 -1.52 -8.87 29.46
CA LEU A 61 -1.81 -10.21 29.99
C LEU A 61 -2.33 -11.18 28.92
N TRP A 62 -3.19 -10.70 28.02
CA TRP A 62 -3.87 -11.52 27.02
C TRP A 62 -3.26 -11.43 25.61
N GLN A 63 -2.25 -10.56 25.43
CA GLN A 63 -1.67 -10.22 24.13
C GLN A 63 -1.26 -11.46 23.33
N ARG A 64 -0.42 -12.31 23.92
CA ARG A 64 0.14 -13.46 23.20
C ARG A 64 -0.95 -14.43 22.73
N LYS A 65 -1.93 -14.73 23.58
CA LYS A 65 -3.05 -15.60 23.22
C LYS A 65 -3.90 -15.01 22.11
N CYS A 66 -4.18 -13.71 22.18
CA CYS A 66 -4.95 -13.03 21.14
C CYS A 66 -4.18 -13.00 19.80
N GLU A 67 -2.89 -12.68 19.81
CA GLU A 67 -2.04 -12.72 18.61
C GLU A 67 -2.00 -14.13 18.00
N ASP A 68 -1.85 -15.18 18.82
CA ASP A 68 -1.83 -16.57 18.38
C ASP A 68 -3.18 -16.99 17.78
N ALA A 69 -4.29 -16.61 18.40
CA ALA A 69 -5.64 -16.91 17.91
C ALA A 69 -5.95 -16.16 16.61
N LEU A 70 -5.60 -14.87 16.50
CA LEU A 70 -5.77 -14.07 15.29
C LEU A 70 -4.95 -14.62 14.12
N GLN A 71 -3.67 -14.95 14.35
CA GLN A 71 -2.83 -15.56 13.32
C GLN A 71 -3.40 -16.91 12.88
N SER A 72 -3.83 -17.73 13.83
CA SER A 72 -4.44 -19.02 13.52
C SER A 72 -5.71 -18.86 12.68
N LEU A 73 -6.57 -17.89 13.00
CA LEU A 73 -7.75 -17.56 12.19
C LEU A 73 -7.39 -17.15 10.76
N LEU A 74 -6.33 -16.36 10.57
CA LEU A 74 -5.90 -15.88 9.26
C LEU A 74 -5.43 -17.02 8.35
N VAL A 75 -4.73 -18.02 8.90
CA VAL A 75 -4.24 -19.18 8.14
C VAL A 75 -5.31 -20.26 7.90
N LEU A 76 -6.52 -20.12 8.45
CA LEU A 76 -7.68 -20.95 8.12
C LEU A 76 -8.35 -20.55 6.78
N GLY A 77 -7.85 -19.52 6.10
CA GLY A 77 -8.37 -19.15 4.78
C GLY A 77 -9.72 -18.41 4.82
N THR A 78 -9.92 -17.54 5.82
CA THR A 78 -11.15 -16.76 5.98
C THR A 78 -11.39 -15.76 4.84
N ARG A 79 -12.64 -15.29 4.71
CA ARG A 79 -13.06 -14.30 3.69
C ARG A 79 -12.45 -12.93 3.99
N ARG A 80 -12.27 -12.12 2.94
CA ARG A 80 -11.60 -10.80 2.99
C ARG A 80 -12.07 -9.87 4.13
N PRO A 81 -13.36 -9.73 4.45
CA PRO A 81 -13.80 -8.88 5.57
C PRO A 81 -13.24 -9.34 6.93
N VAL A 82 -13.29 -10.64 7.20
CA VAL A 82 -12.75 -11.26 8.42
C VAL A 82 -11.23 -11.07 8.48
N ARG A 83 -10.52 -11.30 7.36
CA ARG A 83 -9.06 -11.07 7.28
C ARG A 83 -8.67 -9.63 7.57
N ARG A 84 -9.45 -8.65 7.08
CA ARG A 84 -9.26 -7.21 7.35
C ARG A 84 -9.39 -6.90 8.83
N LEU A 85 -10.48 -7.35 9.46
CA LEU A 85 -10.69 -7.11 10.89
C LEU A 85 -9.64 -7.81 11.74
N ALA A 86 -9.29 -9.07 11.44
CA ALA A 86 -8.28 -9.81 12.19
C ALA A 86 -6.89 -9.17 12.09
N SER A 87 -6.51 -8.72 10.89
CA SER A 87 -5.24 -7.99 10.67
C SER A 87 -5.24 -6.66 11.43
N SER A 88 -6.33 -5.90 11.37
CA SER A 88 -6.47 -4.63 12.10
C SER A 88 -6.41 -4.84 13.62
N ALA A 89 -7.07 -5.87 14.15
CA ALA A 89 -7.00 -6.24 15.56
C ALA A 89 -5.58 -6.64 15.99
N MET A 90 -4.84 -7.37 15.12
CA MET A 90 -3.42 -7.67 15.33
C MET A 90 -2.59 -6.38 15.44
N GLY A 91 -2.86 -5.39 14.59
CA GLY A 91 -2.21 -4.08 14.67
C GLY A 91 -2.47 -3.37 15.99
N ARG A 92 -3.75 -3.23 16.38
CA ARG A 92 -4.18 -2.53 17.60
C ARG A 92 -3.64 -3.17 18.87
N ILE A 93 -3.62 -4.51 18.94
CA ILE A 93 -3.13 -5.20 20.13
C ILE A 93 -1.62 -5.02 20.31
N ILE A 94 -0.86 -5.04 19.22
CA ILE A 94 0.58 -4.78 19.24
C ILE A 94 0.87 -3.31 19.62
N GLU A 95 0.06 -2.37 19.15
CA GLU A 95 0.21 -0.94 19.46
C GLU A 95 -0.01 -0.64 20.95
N LYS A 96 -1.04 -1.23 21.56
CA LYS A 96 -1.35 -1.05 22.99
C LYS A 96 -0.51 -1.92 23.92
N GLY A 97 -0.10 -3.09 23.45
CA GLY A 97 0.61 -4.10 24.22
C GLY A 97 2.11 -3.83 24.36
N ASP A 98 2.88 -4.91 24.47
CA ASP A 98 4.34 -4.90 24.44
C ASP A 98 4.84 -4.85 22.98
N VAL A 99 5.76 -3.91 22.72
CA VAL A 99 6.37 -3.64 21.42
C VAL A 99 7.36 -4.74 21.02
N ILE A 100 7.90 -5.51 21.97
CA ILE A 100 8.84 -6.61 21.69
C ILE A 100 8.22 -7.64 20.72
N SER A 101 6.88 -7.76 20.67
CA SER A 101 6.21 -8.74 19.83
C SER A 101 6.32 -8.46 18.32
N VAL A 102 6.50 -7.21 17.88
CA VAL A 102 6.39 -6.82 16.46
C VAL A 102 7.33 -7.62 15.55
N TYR A 103 8.62 -7.66 15.88
CA TYR A 103 9.64 -8.33 15.05
C TYR A 103 9.40 -9.84 15.01
N SER A 104 9.14 -10.45 16.17
CA SER A 104 8.82 -11.88 16.26
C SER A 104 7.57 -12.21 15.45
N ARG A 105 6.53 -11.35 15.51
CA ARG A 105 5.29 -11.58 14.77
C ARG A 105 5.46 -11.48 13.26
N ALA A 106 6.17 -10.45 12.80
CA ALA A 106 6.53 -10.32 11.39
C ALA A 106 7.33 -11.54 10.92
N SER A 107 8.36 -11.94 11.68
CA SER A 107 9.20 -13.10 11.37
C SER A 107 8.43 -14.42 11.35
N ASN A 108 7.45 -14.61 12.24
CA ASN A 108 6.62 -15.81 12.27
C ASN A 108 5.71 -15.90 11.03
N LEU A 109 5.08 -14.78 10.64
CA LEU A 109 4.26 -14.72 9.42
C LEU A 109 5.11 -14.92 8.16
N GLN A 110 6.30 -14.33 8.12
CA GLN A 110 7.26 -14.53 7.04
C GLN A 110 7.67 -16.00 6.92
N GLY A 111 8.09 -16.62 8.02
CA GLY A 111 8.45 -18.04 8.04
C GLY A 111 7.32 -18.94 7.55
N TRP A 112 6.09 -18.66 7.97
CA TRP A 112 4.90 -19.39 7.50
C TRP A 112 4.66 -19.20 5.98
N LEU A 113 4.85 -17.98 5.46
CA LEU A 113 4.71 -17.67 4.02
C LEU A 113 5.87 -18.23 3.15
N VAL A 114 7.03 -18.48 3.75
CA VAL A 114 8.14 -19.17 3.08
C VAL A 114 7.84 -20.65 2.90
N ASP A 115 7.31 -21.33 3.92
CA ASP A 115 7.13 -22.80 3.94
C ASP A 115 5.79 -23.29 3.35
N VAL A 116 5.24 -22.55 2.38
CA VAL A 116 3.91 -22.77 1.79
C VAL A 116 3.85 -23.99 0.85
N LYS A 117 4.46 -25.12 1.20
CA LYS A 117 4.17 -26.37 0.51
C LYS A 117 2.80 -26.85 0.98
N ARG A 118 1.76 -26.60 0.18
CA ARG A 118 0.35 -27.04 0.34
C ARG A 118 -0.61 -26.14 1.13
N ALA A 119 -0.29 -24.87 1.40
CA ALA A 119 -1.31 -23.99 2.00
C ALA A 119 -2.31 -23.50 0.94
N GLU A 120 -3.56 -23.31 1.34
CA GLU A 120 -4.60 -22.76 0.45
C GLU A 120 -4.29 -21.31 0.06
N ALA A 121 -4.69 -20.92 -1.15
CA ALA A 121 -4.54 -19.56 -1.67
C ALA A 121 -5.13 -18.49 -0.72
N THR A 122 -6.27 -18.80 -0.10
CA THR A 122 -6.94 -17.94 0.90
C THR A 122 -6.15 -17.77 2.19
N ALA A 123 -5.46 -18.82 2.64
CA ALA A 123 -4.59 -18.77 3.82
C ALA A 123 -3.34 -17.91 3.55
N CYS A 124 -2.75 -18.06 2.36
CA CYS A 124 -1.66 -17.20 1.90
C CYS A 124 -2.05 -15.72 1.88
N ALA A 125 -3.24 -15.43 1.33
CA ALA A 125 -3.80 -14.10 1.30
C ALA A 125 -4.00 -13.51 2.72
N GLY A 126 -4.47 -14.31 3.68
CA GLY A 126 -4.61 -13.86 5.08
C GLY A 126 -3.31 -13.56 5.77
N ALA A 127 -2.33 -14.45 5.66
CA ALA A 127 -1.00 -14.20 6.23
C ALA A 127 -0.33 -12.98 5.59
N ALA A 128 -0.40 -12.84 4.26
CA ALA A 128 0.16 -11.68 3.54
C ALA A 128 -0.51 -10.36 3.97
N GLN A 129 -1.84 -10.36 4.09
CA GLN A 129 -2.59 -9.20 4.51
C GLN A 129 -2.24 -8.76 5.94
N CYS A 130 -2.10 -9.71 6.87
CA CYS A 130 -1.71 -9.41 8.25
C CYS A 130 -0.27 -8.90 8.34
N LEU A 131 0.65 -9.50 7.57
CA LEU A 131 2.02 -9.01 7.50
C LEU A 131 2.06 -7.58 6.93
N GLY A 132 1.23 -7.28 5.94
CA GLY A 132 1.08 -5.94 5.36
C GLY A 132 0.62 -4.93 6.40
N GLU A 133 -0.39 -5.28 7.20
CA GLU A 133 -0.87 -4.40 8.27
C GLU A 133 0.21 -4.14 9.34
N ILE A 134 0.98 -5.15 9.73
CA ILE A 134 2.12 -4.99 10.65
C ILE A 134 3.17 -4.05 10.06
N TYR A 135 3.47 -4.18 8.77
CA TYR A 135 4.36 -3.25 8.09
C TYR A 135 3.81 -1.82 8.03
N ARG A 136 2.52 -1.65 7.70
CA ARG A 136 1.87 -0.34 7.62
C ARG A 136 2.03 0.44 8.94
N LEU A 137 1.85 -0.25 10.06
CA LEU A 137 1.89 0.36 11.40
C LEU A 137 3.31 0.48 11.97
N PHE A 138 4.15 -0.53 11.75
CA PHE A 138 5.43 -0.66 12.46
C PHE A 138 6.64 -0.81 11.53
N GLY A 139 6.50 -0.58 10.23
CA GLY A 139 7.50 -0.87 9.21
C GLY A 139 8.87 -0.23 9.43
N ARG A 140 8.93 0.93 10.08
CA ARG A 140 10.20 1.58 10.47
C ARG A 140 11.01 0.77 11.48
N LYS A 141 10.35 -0.08 12.30
CA LYS A 141 10.99 -0.94 13.32
C LYS A 141 11.45 -2.29 12.74
N ILE A 142 10.95 -2.69 11.57
CA ILE A 142 11.17 -4.01 10.98
C ILE A 142 11.74 -3.95 9.56
N THR A 143 12.48 -2.89 9.23
CA THR A 143 13.06 -2.68 7.89
C THR A 143 14.03 -3.80 7.48
N ALA A 144 14.67 -4.48 8.44
CA ALA A 144 15.54 -5.63 8.18
C ALA A 144 14.81 -6.80 7.50
N GLY A 145 13.50 -6.96 7.75
CA GLY A 145 12.67 -8.02 7.15
C GLY A 145 12.21 -7.74 5.71
N LEU A 146 12.51 -6.56 5.15
CA LEU A 146 11.99 -6.17 3.84
C LEU A 146 12.52 -7.02 2.68
N ILE A 147 13.76 -7.50 2.76
CA ILE A 147 14.34 -8.38 1.73
C ILE A 147 13.52 -9.67 1.65
N GLU A 148 13.30 -10.31 2.80
CA GLU A 148 12.50 -11.54 2.89
C GLU A 148 11.06 -11.29 2.44
N THR A 149 10.48 -10.16 2.85
CA THR A 149 9.11 -9.78 2.44
C THR A 149 9.00 -9.61 0.92
N SER A 150 9.99 -8.98 0.28
CA SER A 150 10.02 -8.82 -1.17
C SER A 150 10.13 -10.18 -1.87
N SER A 151 10.94 -11.10 -1.33
CA SER A 151 11.04 -12.49 -1.82
C SER A 151 9.69 -13.24 -1.71
N ILE A 152 9.01 -13.10 -0.57
CA ILE A 152 7.67 -13.67 -0.35
C ILE A 152 6.68 -13.11 -1.36
N VAL A 153 6.65 -11.79 -1.57
CA VAL A 153 5.77 -11.16 -2.57
C VAL A 153 6.07 -11.71 -3.97
N ALA A 154 7.35 -11.84 -4.34
CA ALA A 154 7.74 -12.42 -5.64
C ALA A 154 7.22 -13.85 -5.83
N LYS A 155 7.16 -14.65 -4.76
CA LYS A 155 6.58 -16.00 -4.77
C LYS A 155 5.05 -15.95 -4.91
N LEU A 156 4.37 -15.11 -4.15
CA LEU A 156 2.92 -14.96 -4.20
C LEU A 156 2.43 -14.43 -5.55
N MET A 157 3.22 -13.58 -6.21
CA MET A 157 2.93 -13.08 -7.56
C MET A 157 2.92 -14.17 -8.65
N LYS A 158 3.36 -15.41 -8.35
CA LYS A 158 3.30 -16.55 -9.27
C LYS A 158 2.01 -17.36 -9.16
N TYR A 159 1.13 -17.05 -8.20
CA TYR A 159 -0.16 -17.74 -8.05
C TYR A 159 -1.08 -17.47 -9.25
N HIS A 160 -1.94 -18.44 -9.56
CA HIS A 160 -2.94 -18.30 -10.62
C HIS A 160 -4.09 -17.38 -10.20
N GLU A 161 -4.45 -17.42 -8.93
CA GLU A 161 -5.49 -16.61 -8.30
C GLU A 161 -5.07 -15.14 -8.25
N ASP A 162 -5.83 -14.29 -8.93
CA ASP A 162 -5.55 -12.87 -9.00
C ASP A 162 -5.70 -12.15 -7.65
N PHE A 163 -6.60 -12.59 -6.79
CA PHE A 163 -6.74 -12.05 -5.44
C PHE A 163 -5.49 -12.30 -4.58
N VAL A 164 -4.76 -13.40 -4.80
CA VAL A 164 -3.49 -13.67 -4.08
C VAL A 164 -2.42 -12.71 -4.58
N ARG A 165 -2.33 -12.51 -5.89
CA ARG A 165 -1.40 -11.52 -6.49
C ARG A 165 -1.75 -10.09 -6.04
N GLN A 166 -3.04 -9.76 -5.92
CA GLN A 166 -3.49 -8.48 -5.38
C GLN A 166 -3.05 -8.30 -3.91
N ASP A 167 -3.33 -9.28 -3.05
CA ASP A 167 -2.97 -9.18 -1.62
C ASP A 167 -1.44 -9.19 -1.42
N ALA A 168 -0.67 -9.82 -2.33
CA ALA A 168 0.79 -9.73 -2.35
C ALA A 168 1.29 -8.31 -2.65
N LEU A 169 0.70 -7.63 -3.64
CA LEU A 169 1.04 -6.23 -3.92
C LEU A 169 0.56 -5.28 -2.83
N LEU A 170 -0.58 -5.56 -2.17
CA LEU A 170 -1.03 -4.79 -1.01
C LEU A 170 -0.09 -4.95 0.20
N LEU A 171 0.45 -6.15 0.42
CA LEU A 171 1.54 -6.37 1.37
C LEU A 171 2.76 -5.50 1.01
N LEU A 172 3.15 -5.49 -0.26
CA LEU A 172 4.30 -4.72 -0.72
C LEU A 172 4.08 -3.20 -0.57
N GLU A 173 2.92 -2.68 -0.95
CA GLU A 173 2.52 -1.29 -0.78
C GLU A 173 2.66 -0.84 0.69
N ASN A 174 2.06 -1.59 1.62
CA ASN A 174 2.16 -1.30 3.04
C ASN A 174 3.60 -1.41 3.58
N ALA A 175 4.37 -2.38 3.09
CA ALA A 175 5.79 -2.54 3.43
C ALA A 175 6.64 -1.35 2.98
N LEU A 176 6.40 -0.85 1.76
CA LEU A 176 7.08 0.33 1.25
C LEU A 176 6.75 1.56 2.10
N GLU A 177 5.47 1.90 2.23
CA GLU A 177 5.01 3.09 2.96
C GLU A 177 5.42 3.04 4.44
N GLY A 178 5.17 1.92 5.11
CA GLY A 178 5.45 1.74 6.52
C GLY A 178 6.93 1.80 6.86
N SER A 179 7.82 1.38 5.95
CA SER A 179 9.26 1.45 6.16
C SER A 179 9.90 2.78 5.78
N GLY A 180 9.21 3.65 5.03
CA GLY A 180 9.63 5.03 4.77
C GLY A 180 11.01 5.18 4.12
N GLY A 181 11.44 4.22 3.30
CA GLY A 181 12.74 4.25 2.63
C GLY A 181 13.94 3.79 3.47
N GLY A 182 13.74 3.38 4.72
CA GLY A 182 14.82 2.96 5.64
C GLY A 182 15.35 1.53 5.47
N GLY A 183 14.90 0.81 4.43
CA GLY A 183 15.32 -0.57 4.14
C GLY A 183 16.63 -0.71 3.36
N ALA A 184 17.09 -1.94 3.22
CA ALA A 184 18.22 -2.26 2.36
C ALA A 184 17.90 -2.00 0.88
N ALA A 185 18.84 -1.40 0.13
CA ALA A 185 18.66 -1.09 -1.30
C ALA A 185 18.25 -2.31 -2.15
N ALA A 186 18.75 -3.49 -1.82
CA ALA A 186 18.40 -4.74 -2.51
C ALA A 186 16.90 -5.08 -2.39
N ALA A 187 16.26 -4.81 -1.25
CA ALA A 187 14.83 -5.02 -1.08
C ALA A 187 14.03 -4.12 -2.03
N TYR A 188 14.39 -2.85 -2.13
CA TYR A 188 13.71 -1.89 -3.01
C TYR A 188 13.91 -2.22 -4.50
N GLN A 189 15.10 -2.67 -4.89
CA GLN A 189 15.33 -3.12 -6.27
C GLN A 189 14.50 -4.36 -6.63
N GLU A 190 14.35 -5.31 -5.70
CA GLU A 190 13.48 -6.47 -5.88
C GLU A 190 12.01 -6.04 -5.98
N ALA A 191 11.55 -5.23 -5.02
CA ALA A 191 10.21 -4.67 -4.99
C ALA A 191 9.85 -3.96 -6.30
N PHE A 192 10.74 -3.11 -6.82
CA PHE A 192 10.53 -2.42 -8.09
C PHE A 192 10.37 -3.41 -9.25
N ARG A 193 11.23 -4.43 -9.35
CA ARG A 193 11.13 -5.46 -10.39
C ARG A 193 9.81 -6.25 -10.32
N ILE A 194 9.30 -6.50 -9.12
CA ILE A 194 7.99 -7.14 -8.92
C ILE A 194 6.87 -6.23 -9.43
N ILE A 195 6.89 -4.95 -9.06
CA ILE A 195 5.87 -3.96 -9.45
C ILE A 195 5.82 -3.81 -10.97
N MET A 196 6.99 -3.70 -11.62
CA MET A 196 7.07 -3.58 -13.08
C MET A 196 6.56 -4.81 -13.84
N ARG A 197 6.48 -5.99 -13.18
CA ARG A 197 5.76 -7.14 -13.76
C ARG A 197 4.25 -7.02 -13.54
N GLY A 198 3.83 -6.52 -12.38
CA GLY A 198 2.42 -6.36 -12.02
C GLY A 198 1.65 -5.32 -12.84
N VAL A 199 2.30 -4.27 -13.33
CA VAL A 199 1.65 -3.23 -14.17
C VAL A 199 1.07 -3.79 -15.48
N SER A 200 1.58 -4.94 -15.93
CA SER A 200 1.13 -5.65 -17.15
C SER A 200 0.37 -6.94 -16.83
N ASP A 201 -0.11 -7.13 -15.59
CA ASP A 201 -0.88 -8.33 -15.23
C ASP A 201 -2.20 -8.39 -16.01
N LYS A 202 -2.69 -9.61 -16.27
CA LYS A 202 -3.96 -9.83 -16.97
C LYS A 202 -5.15 -9.33 -16.16
N SER A 203 -5.09 -9.41 -14.83
CA SER A 203 -6.16 -9.00 -13.94
C SER A 203 -6.05 -7.52 -13.59
N PHE A 204 -7.16 -6.79 -13.78
CA PHE A 204 -7.22 -5.35 -13.52
C PHE A 204 -6.96 -5.01 -12.04
N ILE A 205 -7.37 -5.87 -11.10
CA ILE A 205 -7.14 -5.65 -9.67
C ILE A 205 -5.66 -5.71 -9.29
N VAL A 206 -4.86 -6.47 -10.05
CA VAL A 206 -3.41 -6.60 -9.86
C VAL A 206 -2.70 -5.40 -10.50
N ARG A 207 -3.12 -4.98 -11.71
CA ARG A 207 -2.59 -3.75 -12.35
C ARG A 207 -2.81 -2.51 -11.48
N ALA A 208 -4.02 -2.32 -10.94
CA ALA A 208 -4.32 -1.22 -10.03
C ALA A 208 -3.45 -1.26 -8.75
N ALA A 209 -3.25 -2.46 -8.17
CA ALA A 209 -2.36 -2.61 -7.01
C ALA A 209 -0.90 -2.29 -7.35
N ALA A 210 -0.41 -2.68 -8.53
CA ALA A 210 0.95 -2.37 -8.97
C ALA A 210 1.15 -0.86 -9.16
N ALA A 211 0.18 -0.16 -9.75
CA ALA A 211 0.19 1.30 -9.85
C ALA A 211 0.24 1.98 -8.47
N ARG A 212 -0.54 1.48 -7.49
CA ARG A 212 -0.47 1.98 -6.10
C ARG A 212 0.90 1.73 -5.46
N CYS A 213 1.56 0.60 -5.74
CA CYS A 213 2.94 0.39 -5.30
C CYS A 213 3.94 1.37 -5.94
N LEU A 214 3.75 1.79 -7.19
CA LEU A 214 4.58 2.83 -7.82
C LEU A 214 4.40 4.18 -7.10
N LYS A 215 3.17 4.56 -6.77
CA LYS A 215 2.86 5.72 -5.93
C LYS A 215 3.53 5.62 -4.56
N ALA A 216 3.42 4.47 -3.88
CA ALA A 216 4.07 4.21 -2.60
C ALA A 216 5.60 4.40 -2.69
N PHE A 217 6.22 3.91 -3.77
CA PHE A 217 7.64 4.12 -4.06
C PHE A 217 8.01 5.59 -4.17
N ALA A 218 7.24 6.37 -4.93
CA ALA A 218 7.43 7.81 -5.03
C ALA A 218 7.24 8.49 -3.66
N ASN A 219 6.28 8.01 -2.87
CA ASN A 219 5.99 8.55 -1.55
C ASN A 219 7.13 8.40 -0.54
N ILE A 220 7.91 7.35 -0.65
CA ILE A 220 9.06 7.11 0.23
C ILE A 220 10.39 7.60 -0.34
N GLY A 221 10.34 8.43 -1.39
CA GLY A 221 11.52 9.04 -1.99
C GLY A 221 12.27 8.15 -2.98
N GLY A 222 11.66 7.08 -3.50
CA GLY A 222 12.24 6.25 -4.56
C GLY A 222 13.57 5.58 -4.21
N PRO A 223 13.73 4.95 -3.02
CA PRO A 223 15.00 4.37 -2.60
C PRO A 223 15.52 3.35 -3.61
N ALA A 224 16.82 3.42 -3.88
CA ALA A 224 17.54 2.58 -4.83
C ALA A 224 17.13 2.72 -6.32
N LEU A 225 16.22 3.64 -6.65
CA LEU A 225 15.84 3.98 -8.03
C LEU A 225 16.67 5.15 -8.56
N GLY A 226 16.86 5.19 -9.87
CA GLY A 226 17.45 6.33 -10.58
C GLY A 226 16.47 6.96 -11.58
N MET A 227 16.92 8.03 -12.24
CA MET A 227 16.08 8.74 -13.22
C MET A 227 15.58 7.86 -14.38
N ALA A 228 16.34 6.85 -14.80
CA ALA A 228 15.89 5.91 -15.82
C ALA A 228 14.71 5.05 -15.34
N ASP A 229 14.72 4.65 -14.06
CA ASP A 229 13.62 3.89 -13.44
C ASP A 229 12.36 4.77 -13.33
N PHE A 230 12.50 6.04 -12.95
CA PHE A 230 11.39 7.00 -12.93
C PHE A 230 10.83 7.23 -14.34
N ASP A 231 11.69 7.48 -15.33
CA ASP A 231 11.25 7.71 -16.72
C ASP A 231 10.52 6.49 -17.31
N SER A 232 11.02 5.29 -17.03
CA SER A 232 10.33 4.05 -17.40
C SER A 232 8.97 3.95 -16.72
N SER A 233 8.91 4.19 -15.40
CA SER A 233 7.67 4.12 -14.61
C SER A 233 6.63 5.12 -15.11
N MET A 234 7.02 6.37 -15.39
CA MET A 234 6.12 7.38 -15.95
C MET A 234 5.59 6.98 -17.33
N SER A 235 6.45 6.43 -18.19
CA SER A 235 6.04 5.91 -19.50
C SER A 235 5.00 4.79 -19.39
N TYR A 236 5.13 3.90 -18.39
CA TYR A 236 4.13 2.88 -18.10
C TYR A 236 2.85 3.47 -17.53
N CYS A 237 2.93 4.49 -16.66
CA CYS A 237 1.74 5.14 -16.14
C CYS A 237 0.93 5.82 -17.24
N VAL A 238 1.58 6.54 -18.17
CA VAL A 238 0.91 7.14 -19.33
C VAL A 238 0.16 6.08 -20.16
N LYS A 239 0.77 4.92 -20.42
CA LYS A 239 0.06 3.80 -21.08
C LYS A 239 -1.11 3.27 -20.25
N GLY A 240 -0.96 3.23 -18.92
CA GLY A 240 -1.99 2.81 -17.99
C GLY A 240 -3.22 3.73 -17.94
N LEU A 241 -3.08 4.99 -18.38
CA LEU A 241 -4.21 5.92 -18.53
C LEU A 241 -5.17 5.54 -19.65
N GLU A 242 -4.80 4.59 -20.50
CA GLU A 242 -5.64 4.05 -21.57
C GLU A 242 -6.25 2.68 -21.21
N ASP A 243 -6.08 2.21 -19.96
CA ASP A 243 -6.67 0.94 -19.52
C ASP A 243 -8.20 0.96 -19.66
N SER A 244 -8.79 -0.19 -20.01
CA SER A 244 -10.24 -0.31 -20.17
C SER A 244 -11.01 -0.11 -18.86
N VAL A 245 -10.37 -0.30 -17.71
CA VAL A 245 -10.99 -0.19 -16.39
C VAL A 245 -10.66 1.15 -15.72
N SER A 246 -11.69 1.92 -15.35
CA SER A 246 -11.54 3.26 -14.75
C SER A 246 -10.66 3.26 -13.50
N SER A 247 -10.86 2.33 -12.57
CA SER A 247 -10.08 2.28 -11.33
C SER A 247 -8.59 1.98 -11.55
N VAL A 248 -8.25 1.33 -12.67
CA VAL A 248 -6.85 1.15 -13.08
C VAL A 248 -6.28 2.46 -13.60
N ARG A 249 -7.03 3.17 -14.46
CA ARG A 249 -6.65 4.51 -14.94
C ARG A 249 -6.41 5.49 -13.79
N ASP A 250 -7.33 5.53 -12.81
CA ASP A 250 -7.22 6.39 -11.63
C ASP A 250 -5.94 6.09 -10.82
N SER A 251 -5.65 4.80 -10.61
CA SER A 251 -4.45 4.36 -9.88
C SER A 251 -3.16 4.74 -10.61
N PHE A 252 -3.13 4.64 -11.95
CA PHE A 252 -1.98 5.08 -12.75
C PHE A 252 -1.87 6.59 -12.82
N ALA A 253 -2.99 7.32 -12.81
CA ALA A 253 -2.98 8.76 -12.79
C ALA A 253 -2.35 9.31 -11.51
N GLU A 254 -2.71 8.73 -10.36
CA GLU A 254 -2.10 8.99 -9.06
C GLU A 254 -0.59 8.69 -9.06
N ALA A 255 -0.20 7.53 -9.58
CA ALA A 255 1.20 7.11 -9.64
C ALA A 255 2.03 8.05 -10.52
N LEU A 256 1.53 8.44 -11.69
CA LEU A 256 2.21 9.36 -12.60
C LEU A 256 2.47 10.71 -11.92
N GLY A 257 1.44 11.28 -11.30
CA GLY A 257 1.56 12.55 -10.57
C GLY A 257 2.57 12.47 -9.43
N ALA A 258 2.54 11.41 -8.63
CA ALA A 258 3.47 11.20 -7.52
C ALA A 258 4.93 11.01 -7.98
N ILE A 259 5.16 10.22 -9.04
CA ILE A 259 6.52 9.99 -9.58
C ILE A 259 7.08 11.28 -10.18
N LEU A 260 6.27 12.02 -10.95
CA LEU A 260 6.69 13.32 -11.48
C LEU A 260 7.04 14.29 -10.36
N ALA A 261 6.20 14.38 -9.33
CA ALA A 261 6.45 15.25 -8.19
C ALA A 261 7.77 14.89 -7.49
N LEU A 262 8.08 13.59 -7.33
CA LEU A 262 9.38 13.17 -6.80
C LEU A 262 10.54 13.48 -7.76
N ALA A 263 10.36 13.26 -9.07
CA ALA A 263 11.39 13.48 -10.07
C ALA A 263 11.82 14.95 -10.14
N VAL A 264 10.87 15.89 -9.96
CA VAL A 264 11.14 17.33 -9.95
C VAL A 264 11.69 17.84 -8.60
N ASN A 265 11.72 17.00 -7.56
CA ASN A 265 12.21 17.33 -6.21
C ASN A 265 13.40 16.44 -5.81
N PRO A 266 14.62 16.66 -6.36
CA PRO A 266 15.77 15.79 -6.13
C PRO A 266 16.22 15.71 -4.67
N ASP A 267 15.96 16.74 -3.86
CA ASP A 267 16.29 16.72 -2.43
C ASP A 267 15.39 15.79 -1.61
N ALA A 268 14.20 15.44 -2.13
CA ALA A 268 13.31 14.46 -1.51
C ALA A 268 13.64 13.00 -1.89
N GLN A 269 14.56 12.79 -2.83
CA GLN A 269 14.95 11.45 -3.28
C GLN A 269 15.91 10.78 -2.29
N VAL A 270 15.63 9.53 -1.93
CA VAL A 270 16.50 8.72 -1.06
C VAL A 270 17.74 8.32 -1.86
N LYS A 271 18.86 8.98 -1.55
CA LYS A 271 20.12 8.88 -2.30
C LYS A 271 20.67 7.45 -2.30
N LYS A 272 21.00 6.95 -3.49
CA LYS A 272 21.80 5.73 -3.69
C LYS A 272 23.27 6.00 -3.31
N GLY A 273 23.56 6.07 -2.02
CA GLY A 273 24.93 6.22 -1.49
C GLY A 273 25.58 7.59 -1.75
N GLY A 274 25.69 8.39 -0.68
CA GLY A 274 26.81 9.33 -0.42
C GLY A 274 27.05 10.57 -1.29
N LYS A 275 26.61 10.65 -2.56
CA LYS A 275 26.85 11.84 -3.39
C LYS A 275 25.54 12.59 -3.68
N LYS A 276 25.55 13.92 -3.47
CA LYS A 276 24.51 14.83 -3.98
C LYS A 276 24.48 14.67 -5.51
N GLN A 277 23.48 13.96 -6.02
CA GLN A 277 23.17 13.98 -7.43
C GLN A 277 22.37 15.27 -7.67
N THR A 278 23.04 16.30 -8.17
CA THR A 278 22.37 17.51 -8.66
C THR A 278 21.68 17.16 -9.96
N ALA A 279 20.37 16.88 -9.91
CA ALA A 279 19.55 16.92 -11.11
C ALA A 279 19.46 18.39 -11.55
N SER A 280 19.79 18.69 -12.81
CA SER A 280 19.62 20.05 -13.34
C SER A 280 18.13 20.33 -13.56
N ALA A 281 17.69 21.56 -13.28
CA ALA A 281 16.32 22.02 -13.52
C ALA A 281 15.82 21.72 -14.95
N LYS A 282 16.75 21.67 -15.92
CA LYS A 282 16.46 21.34 -17.33
C LYS A 282 15.95 19.90 -17.55
N LYS A 283 16.49 18.91 -16.83
CA LYS A 283 16.01 17.50 -16.92
C LYS A 283 14.66 17.28 -16.24
N ILE A 284 14.30 18.21 -15.36
CA ILE A 284 13.08 18.19 -14.55
C ILE A 284 11.90 18.72 -15.38
N GLU A 285 12.10 19.83 -16.09
CA GLU A 285 11.15 20.38 -17.06
C GLU A 285 10.90 19.40 -18.23
N ASP A 286 11.94 18.69 -18.68
CA ASP A 286 11.83 17.62 -19.68
C ASP A 286 10.85 16.50 -19.26
N GLY A 287 10.72 16.20 -17.97
CA GLY A 287 9.84 15.14 -17.46
C GLY A 287 8.36 15.50 -17.59
N VAL A 288 8.00 16.70 -17.16
CA VAL A 288 6.63 17.25 -17.29
C VAL A 288 6.27 17.38 -18.77
N GLN A 289 7.19 17.90 -19.58
CA GLN A 289 7.00 18.02 -21.02
C GLN A 289 6.74 16.66 -21.68
N LYS A 290 7.57 15.65 -21.36
CA LYS A 290 7.52 14.34 -21.98
C LYS A 290 6.31 13.50 -21.56
N HIS A 291 5.89 13.56 -20.30
CA HIS A 291 4.91 12.62 -19.74
C HIS A 291 3.54 13.21 -19.44
N LEU A 292 3.40 14.54 -19.42
CA LEU A 292 2.09 15.20 -19.28
C LEU A 292 1.73 16.00 -20.52
N ILE A 293 2.61 16.92 -20.94
CA ILE A 293 2.30 17.89 -22.00
C ILE A 293 2.19 17.24 -23.37
N VAL A 294 3.26 16.57 -23.82
CA VAL A 294 3.29 15.92 -25.14
C VAL A 294 2.19 14.86 -25.29
N PRO A 295 1.92 13.98 -24.30
CA PRO A 295 0.80 13.06 -24.37
C PRO A 295 -0.55 13.76 -24.45
N PHE A 296 -0.74 14.86 -23.72
CA PHE A 296 -2.00 15.61 -23.74
C PHE A 296 -2.25 16.25 -25.11
N VAL A 297 -1.25 16.89 -25.70
CA VAL A 297 -1.33 17.48 -27.05
C VAL A 297 -1.58 16.42 -28.12
N LYS A 298 -1.05 15.19 -27.94
CA LYS A 298 -1.30 14.07 -28.86
C LYS A 298 -2.67 13.42 -28.66
N ALA A 299 -3.29 13.59 -27.50
CA ALA A 299 -4.58 13.01 -27.15
C ALA A 299 -5.74 13.78 -27.82
N ASN A 300 -5.71 13.89 -29.15
CA ASN A 300 -6.71 14.60 -29.95
C ASN A 300 -7.77 13.63 -30.50
N GLY A 301 -9.01 14.12 -30.65
CA GLY A 301 -10.13 13.36 -31.22
C GLY A 301 -10.97 12.60 -30.20
N ALA A 302 -12.09 12.03 -30.67
CA ALA A 302 -13.14 11.43 -29.84
C ALA A 302 -12.65 10.20 -29.03
N ASN A 303 -11.71 9.42 -29.57
CA ASN A 303 -11.22 8.18 -28.97
C ASN A 303 -10.17 8.39 -27.87
N ALA A 304 -9.67 9.62 -27.69
CA ALA A 304 -8.64 9.95 -26.71
C ALA A 304 -9.22 10.53 -25.39
N LYS A 305 -10.54 10.46 -25.20
CA LYS A 305 -11.24 11.00 -24.03
C LYS A 305 -10.66 10.47 -22.71
N GLU A 306 -10.50 9.16 -22.59
CA GLU A 306 -10.03 8.53 -21.34
C GLU A 306 -8.58 8.92 -21.02
N LEU A 307 -7.73 8.99 -22.04
CA LEU A 307 -6.36 9.47 -21.90
C LEU A 307 -6.31 10.93 -21.42
N ARG A 308 -7.15 11.81 -21.98
CA ARG A 308 -7.24 13.22 -21.53
C ARG A 308 -7.70 13.33 -20.08
N ILE A 309 -8.70 12.55 -19.67
CA ILE A 309 -9.17 12.52 -18.27
C ILE A 309 -8.04 12.04 -17.36
N GLY A 310 -7.37 10.94 -17.70
CA GLY A 310 -6.25 10.40 -16.94
C GLY A 310 -5.10 11.39 -16.80
N LEU A 311 -4.69 12.06 -17.89
CA LEU A 311 -3.63 13.07 -17.88
C LEU A 311 -4.01 14.30 -17.04
N THR A 312 -5.27 14.73 -17.12
CA THR A 312 -5.79 15.83 -16.28
C THR A 312 -5.73 15.44 -14.81
N LEU A 313 -6.12 14.21 -14.47
CA LEU A 313 -6.04 13.70 -13.10
C LEU A 313 -4.59 13.59 -12.62
N SER A 314 -3.66 13.15 -13.48
CA SER A 314 -2.22 13.16 -13.16
C SER A 314 -1.66 14.55 -12.89
N TRP A 315 -2.10 15.56 -13.63
CA TRP A 315 -1.77 16.97 -13.35
C TRP A 315 -2.24 17.38 -11.96
N VAL A 316 -3.49 17.07 -11.60
CA VAL A 316 -4.04 17.38 -10.27
C VAL A 316 -3.20 16.72 -9.16
N PHE A 317 -2.87 15.44 -9.30
CA PHE A 317 -2.03 14.74 -8.32
C PHE A 317 -0.60 15.28 -8.27
N PHE A 318 -0.01 15.62 -9.41
CA PHE A 318 1.30 16.26 -9.47
C PHE A 318 1.32 17.58 -8.70
N LEU A 319 0.40 18.49 -9.03
CA LEU A 319 0.27 19.81 -8.41
C LEU A 319 -0.01 19.69 -6.90
N HIS A 320 -0.91 18.78 -6.52
CA HIS A 320 -1.21 18.52 -5.12
C HIS A 320 0.03 18.07 -4.36
N MET A 321 0.83 17.17 -4.93
CA MET A 321 2.04 16.65 -4.28
C MET A 321 3.14 17.70 -4.15
N ILE A 322 3.43 18.48 -5.21
CA ILE A 322 4.45 19.54 -5.12
C ILE A 322 4.07 20.63 -4.11
N HIS A 323 2.79 20.96 -4.01
CA HIS A 323 2.30 21.94 -3.06
C HIS A 323 2.25 21.39 -1.62
N MET A 324 1.49 20.32 -1.38
CA MET A 324 1.21 19.82 -0.03
C MET A 324 2.39 19.07 0.60
N LYS A 325 3.17 18.34 -0.20
CA LYS A 325 4.25 17.50 0.33
C LYS A 325 5.61 18.18 0.26
N TYR A 326 5.89 18.88 -0.84
CA TYR A 326 7.20 19.51 -1.05
C TYR A 326 7.22 21.01 -0.76
N GLY A 327 6.07 21.62 -0.46
CA GLY A 327 5.99 23.01 -0.03
C GLY A 327 6.32 24.02 -1.13
N THR A 328 6.15 23.64 -2.40
CA THR A 328 6.35 24.57 -3.53
C THR A 328 5.39 25.76 -3.40
N PRO A 329 5.90 27.00 -3.44
CA PRO A 329 5.09 28.20 -3.25
C PRO A 329 4.16 28.45 -4.44
N ASP A 330 3.03 29.12 -4.20
CA ASP A 330 2.01 29.38 -5.22
C ASP A 330 2.54 30.14 -6.45
N SER A 331 3.55 31.00 -6.26
CA SER A 331 4.23 31.71 -7.34
C SER A 331 4.90 30.78 -8.35
N GLU A 332 5.42 29.64 -7.90
CA GLU A 332 6.01 28.63 -8.78
C GLU A 332 4.93 27.74 -9.42
N LEU A 333 3.80 27.52 -8.73
CA LEU A 333 2.64 26.81 -9.29
C LEU A 333 2.02 27.55 -10.47
N GLN A 334 2.03 28.89 -10.44
CA GLN A 334 1.55 29.73 -11.54
C GLN A 334 2.27 29.42 -12.87
N ASN A 335 3.55 29.04 -12.84
CA ASN A 335 4.27 28.66 -14.05
C ASN A 335 3.68 27.41 -14.70
N TYR A 336 3.26 26.42 -13.91
CA TYR A 336 2.57 25.23 -14.42
C TYR A 336 1.15 25.53 -14.92
N ALA A 337 0.46 26.50 -14.30
CA ALA A 337 -0.83 26.98 -14.77
C ALA A 337 -0.74 27.62 -16.16
N ILE A 338 0.28 28.46 -16.40
CA ILE A 338 0.55 29.06 -17.72
C ILE A 338 0.79 27.98 -18.77
N GLN A 339 1.67 27.01 -18.50
CA GLN A 339 1.91 25.88 -19.41
C GLN A 339 0.62 25.11 -19.72
N THR A 340 -0.23 24.88 -18.72
CA THR A 340 -1.52 24.20 -18.91
C THR A 340 -2.48 25.02 -19.78
N MET A 341 -2.51 26.35 -19.61
CA MET A 341 -3.33 27.24 -20.43
C MET A 341 -2.84 27.29 -21.89
N GLU A 342 -1.53 27.34 -22.12
CA GLU A 342 -0.95 27.32 -23.46
C GLU A 342 -1.29 26.02 -24.21
N ILE A 343 -1.26 24.88 -23.52
CA ILE A 343 -1.67 23.59 -24.08
C ILE A 343 -3.13 23.59 -24.52
N LEU A 344 -4.01 24.19 -23.72
CA LEU A 344 -5.43 24.29 -24.02
C LEU A 344 -5.72 25.28 -25.16
N GLN A 345 -4.90 26.33 -25.30
CA GLN A 345 -5.01 27.34 -26.37
C GLN A 345 -4.46 26.84 -27.71
N GLY A 346 -3.45 25.97 -27.72
CA GLY A 346 -2.86 25.42 -28.95
C GLY A 346 -3.77 24.49 -29.77
N ASN A 347 -4.96 24.15 -29.26
CA ASN A 347 -5.96 23.33 -29.94
C ASN A 347 -7.12 24.21 -30.47
N ASP A 348 -6.84 25.13 -31.40
CA ASP A 348 -7.85 25.94 -32.14
C ASP A 348 -8.81 25.12 -33.03
N SER A 349 -8.89 23.80 -32.88
CA SER A 349 -10.02 23.03 -33.37
C SER A 349 -11.02 22.83 -32.24
N LEU A 350 -12.22 23.40 -32.42
CA LEU A 350 -13.38 23.33 -31.53
C LEU A 350 -13.80 21.88 -31.23
N ASP A 351 -13.07 21.18 -30.36
CA ASP A 351 -13.54 19.94 -29.72
C ASP A 351 -14.19 20.31 -28.38
N PRO A 352 -15.53 20.24 -28.25
CA PRO A 352 -16.24 20.54 -27.00
C PRO A 352 -15.81 19.63 -25.83
N HIS A 353 -15.15 18.49 -26.08
CA HIS A 353 -14.60 17.64 -25.02
C HIS A 353 -13.29 18.15 -24.41
N ALA A 354 -12.51 18.99 -25.10
CA ALA A 354 -11.32 19.62 -24.54
C ALA A 354 -11.68 20.71 -23.51
N LEU A 355 -12.84 21.36 -23.69
CA LEU A 355 -13.37 22.40 -22.80
C LEU A 355 -13.86 21.86 -21.44
N VAL A 356 -14.25 20.58 -21.34
CA VAL A 356 -14.69 20.00 -20.05
C VAL A 356 -13.52 19.77 -19.10
N SER A 357 -12.33 19.43 -19.64
CA SER A 357 -11.10 19.29 -18.84
C SER A 357 -10.57 20.63 -18.32
N SER A 358 -10.80 21.74 -19.02
CA SER A 358 -10.37 23.07 -18.57
C SER A 358 -11.20 23.59 -17.39
N VAL A 359 -12.46 23.13 -17.24
CA VAL A 359 -13.33 23.50 -16.12
C VAL A 359 -12.91 22.79 -14.82
N ALA A 360 -12.39 21.55 -14.89
CA ALA A 360 -11.92 20.83 -13.71
C ALA A 360 -10.69 21.49 -13.03
N LEU A 361 -9.84 22.17 -13.80
CA LEU A 361 -8.66 22.90 -13.29
C LEU A 361 -9.02 24.28 -12.71
N ARG A 362 -10.18 24.85 -13.05
CA ARG A 362 -10.63 26.13 -12.48
C ARG A 362 -11.10 26.05 -11.03
N PHE A 363 -11.25 24.85 -10.46
CA PHE A 363 -11.64 24.65 -9.06
C PHE A 363 -10.46 24.57 -8.07
N VAL A 364 -9.24 24.90 -8.51
CA VAL A 364 -8.04 24.91 -7.65
C VAL A 364 -7.65 26.34 -7.21
N ASN A 365 -8.44 27.36 -7.53
CA ASN A 365 -8.30 28.70 -6.93
C ASN A 365 -9.56 29.04 -6.12
N PRO A 366 -9.45 29.34 -4.82
CA PRO A 366 -10.51 30.06 -4.11
C PRO A 366 -10.69 31.49 -4.63
#